data_AF-A0AA88HI08-F1
#
_entry.id   AF-A0AA88HI08-F1
#
_cell.length_a   1.000
_cell.length_b   1.000
_cell.length_c   1.000
_cell.angle_alpha   90.00
_cell.angle_beta   90.00
_cell.angle_gamma   90.00
#
_symmetry.space_group_name_H-M   'P 1'
#
loop_
_entity.id
_entity.type
_entity.pdbx_description
1 polymer ?
#
loop_
_entity_poly.entity_id
_entity_poly.type
_entity_poly.pdbx_seq_one_letter_code
_entity_poly.pdbx_strand_id
1 'polypeptide(L)'
;VPPKAVTIIDGQERVLGLVAGPLEVHSTLILTCSASGGIPTPHISWWHGAALFDNTTDKIENNIIRNTMIYLDVKRSSLHDIFTCQISQPPPAAPILKMVSLELL
;
A
#
# COMPACT_ATOMS: atom_id res chain seq x y z
N VAL A 1 9.32 -16.59 11.39
CA VAL A 1 9.04 -16.71 9.93
C VAL A 1 8.85 -15.31 9.38
N PRO A 2 9.58 -14.89 8.34
CA PRO A 2 9.40 -13.57 7.72
C PRO A 2 8.10 -13.52 6.86
N PRO A 3 7.48 -12.34 6.68
CA PRO A 3 6.32 -12.17 5.79
C PRO A 3 6.73 -12.48 4.35
N LYS A 4 5.92 -13.22 3.59
CA LYS A 4 6.36 -13.87 2.34
C LYS A 4 5.86 -13.22 1.04
N ALA A 5 4.88 -12.33 1.07
CA ALA A 5 4.42 -11.65 -0.14
C ALA A 5 3.77 -10.32 0.22
N VAL A 6 4.09 -9.27 -0.55
CA VAL A 6 3.41 -7.98 -0.49
C VAL A 6 2.78 -7.71 -1.85
N THR A 7 1.45 -7.62 -1.89
CA THR A 7 0.70 -7.32 -3.11
C THR A 7 -0.08 -6.04 -2.90
N ILE A 8 -0.01 -5.13 -3.88
CA ILE A 8 -0.86 -3.96 -3.98
C ILE A 8 -1.89 -4.22 -5.08
N ILE A 9 -3.16 -3.97 -4.77
CA ILE A 9 -4.26 -3.97 -5.74
C ILE A 9 -4.95 -2.61 -5.77
N ASP A 10 -5.57 -2.26 -6.88
CA ASP A 10 -6.45 -1.08 -6.99
C ASP A 10 -7.90 -1.39 -6.55
N GLY A 11 -8.76 -0.37 -6.60
CA GLY A 11 -10.19 -0.50 -6.31
C GLY A 11 -10.98 -1.41 -7.26
N GLN A 12 -10.37 -1.92 -8.34
CA GLN A 12 -10.93 -2.90 -9.26
C GLN A 12 -10.30 -4.29 -9.07
N GLU A 13 -9.59 -4.51 -7.94
CA GLU A 13 -8.89 -5.74 -7.58
C GLU A 13 -7.76 -6.14 -8.55
N ARG A 14 -7.27 -5.21 -9.37
CA ARG A 14 -6.15 -5.49 -10.29
C ARG A 14 -4.83 -5.39 -9.54
N VAL A 15 -4.00 -6.41 -9.68
CA VAL A 15 -2.64 -6.40 -9.12
C VAL A 15 -1.79 -5.35 -9.82
N LEU A 16 -1.24 -4.42 -9.02
CA LEU A 16 -0.38 -3.36 -9.51
C LEU A 16 1.09 -3.79 -9.49
N GLY A 17 1.80 -3.41 -10.54
CA GLY A 17 3.25 -3.55 -10.64
C GLY A 17 3.96 -2.39 -9.94
N LEU A 18 4.34 -1.40 -10.74
CA LEU A 18 5.01 -0.17 -10.29
C LEU A 18 4.13 1.08 -10.45
N VAL A 19 3.03 1.00 -11.20
CA VAL A 19 2.22 2.15 -11.58
C VAL A 19 0.76 1.94 -11.15
N ALA A 20 0.15 2.99 -10.59
CA ALA A 20 -1.28 3.10 -10.32
C ALA A 20 -1.85 4.17 -11.26
N GLY A 21 -2.55 3.73 -12.30
CA GLY A 21 -3.12 4.63 -13.29
C GLY A 21 -3.29 3.99 -14.66
N PRO A 22 -3.62 4.81 -15.67
CA PRO A 22 -3.70 6.27 -15.59
C PRO A 22 -4.95 6.74 -14.81
N LEU A 23 -4.81 7.80 -14.01
CA LEU A 23 -5.84 8.35 -13.13
C LEU A 23 -6.40 9.66 -13.68
N GLU A 24 -7.69 9.91 -13.45
CA GLU A 24 -8.32 11.20 -13.74
C GLU A 24 -8.07 12.20 -12.61
N VAL A 25 -7.92 13.49 -12.96
CA VAL A 25 -7.91 14.58 -11.97
C VAL A 25 -9.28 14.65 -11.28
N HIS A 26 -9.30 14.88 -9.97
CA HIS A 26 -10.47 14.84 -9.08
C HIS A 26 -11.06 13.44 -8.85
N SER A 27 -10.42 12.38 -9.36
CA SER A 27 -10.82 11.01 -9.05
C SER A 27 -10.45 10.60 -7.62
N THR A 28 -10.97 9.46 -7.18
CA THR A 28 -10.59 8.80 -5.93
C THR A 28 -9.74 7.58 -6.26
N LEU A 29 -8.56 7.50 -5.65
CA LEU A 29 -7.68 6.35 -5.73
C LEU A 29 -7.88 5.46 -4.49
N ILE A 30 -8.15 4.19 -4.71
CA ILE A 30 -8.23 3.16 -3.67
C ILE A 30 -7.09 2.17 -3.91
N LEU A 31 -6.26 1.95 -2.91
CA LEU A 31 -5.19 0.95 -2.95
C LEU A 31 -5.27 0.05 -1.73
N THR A 32 -5.29 -1.25 -1.94
CA THR A 32 -5.19 -2.24 -0.86
C THR A 32 -3.85 -2.93 -0.93
N CYS A 33 -3.09 -2.81 0.16
CA CYS A 33 -1.90 -3.61 0.36
C CYS A 33 -2.22 -4.84 1.21
N SER A 34 -1.61 -5.97 0.87
CA SER A 34 -1.77 -7.21 1.62
C SER A 34 -0.42 -7.88 1.86
N ALA A 35 -0.26 -8.45 3.05
CA ALA A 35 0.91 -9.26 3.39
C ALA A 35 0.52 -10.56 4.08
N SER A 36 1.24 -11.64 3.80
CA SER A 36 0.99 -12.96 4.37
C SER A 36 2.14 -13.48 5.24
N GLY A 37 1.78 -14.17 6.33
CA GLY A 37 2.71 -14.75 7.30
C GLY A 37 3.28 -13.71 8.27
N GLY A 38 4.49 -13.97 8.76
CA GLY A 38 5.12 -13.18 9.82
C GLY A 38 4.73 -13.67 11.22
N ILE A 39 5.74 -13.95 12.06
CA ILE A 39 5.55 -14.19 13.50
C ILE A 39 6.60 -13.36 14.25
N PRO A 40 6.21 -12.42 15.13
CA PRO A 40 4.82 -12.01 15.43
C PRO A 40 4.13 -11.38 14.20
N THR A 41 2.80 -11.25 14.27
CA THR A 41 1.99 -10.62 13.21
C THR A 41 2.59 -9.26 12.84
N PRO A 42 2.93 -9.03 11.56
CA PRO A 42 3.53 -7.78 11.15
C PRO A 42 2.51 -6.63 11.20
N HIS A 43 3.02 -5.41 11.20
CA HIS A 43 2.22 -4.20 11.01
C HIS A 43 2.30 -3.74 9.56
N ILE A 44 1.19 -3.30 8.98
CA ILE A 44 1.09 -2.82 7.60
C ILE A 44 0.65 -1.35 7.60
N SER A 45 1.26 -0.54 6.73
CA SER A 45 0.98 0.89 6.66
C SER A 45 1.25 1.44 5.26
N TRP A 46 0.53 2.49 4.90
CA TRP A 46 0.79 3.31 3.73
C TRP A 46 1.54 4.59 4.09
N TRP A 47 2.49 4.95 3.24
CA TRP A 47 3.30 6.15 3.33
C TRP A 47 3.24 6.92 2.04
N HIS A 48 3.14 8.23 2.12
CA HIS A 48 3.26 9.15 0.98
C HIS A 48 4.57 9.92 1.15
N GLY A 49 5.58 9.59 0.35
CA GLY A 49 6.96 10.01 0.61
C GLY A 49 7.44 9.53 1.98
N ALA A 50 7.83 10.46 2.86
CA ALA A 50 8.27 10.17 4.23
C ALA A 50 7.15 10.33 5.29
N ALA A 51 5.94 10.70 4.87
CA ALA A 51 4.82 10.91 5.78
C ALA A 51 3.95 9.65 5.87
N LEU A 52 3.59 9.25 7.09
CA LEU A 52 2.61 8.20 7.31
C LEU A 52 1.25 8.66 6.75
N PHE A 53 0.70 7.91 5.80
CA PHE A 53 -0.58 8.19 5.18
C PHE A 53 -1.71 7.45 5.87
N ASP A 54 -1.54 6.14 6.08
CA ASP A 54 -2.54 5.28 6.72
C ASP A 54 -1.84 4.13 7.47
N ASN A 55 -2.33 3.75 8.65
CA ASN A 55 -1.84 2.60 9.44
C ASN A 55 -2.98 1.74 9.99
N THR A 56 -4.18 1.87 9.42
CA THR A 56 -5.35 1.11 9.82
C THR A 56 -5.21 -0.33 9.33
N THR A 57 -5.54 -1.31 10.17
CA THR A 57 -5.56 -2.71 9.73
C THR A 57 -7.00 -3.12 9.48
N ASP A 58 -7.37 -3.31 8.21
CA ASP A 58 -8.76 -3.60 7.83
C ASP A 58 -9.18 -5.02 8.26
N LYS A 59 -8.26 -5.98 8.08
CA LYS A 59 -8.54 -7.40 8.30
C LYS A 59 -7.26 -8.18 8.61
N ILE A 60 -7.39 -9.07 9.57
CA ILE A 60 -6.41 -10.13 9.85
C ILE A 60 -7.16 -11.46 9.75
N GLU A 61 -6.97 -12.19 8.65
CA GLU A 61 -7.63 -13.48 8.43
C GLU A 61 -6.68 -14.43 7.71
N ASN A 62 -6.65 -15.71 8.12
CA ASN A 62 -5.79 -16.74 7.51
C ASN A 62 -4.31 -16.32 7.39
N ASN A 63 -3.78 -15.63 8.40
CA ASN A 63 -2.42 -15.05 8.41
C ASN A 63 -2.15 -14.03 7.28
N ILE A 64 -3.20 -13.38 6.77
CA ILE A 64 -3.10 -12.27 5.83
C ILE A 64 -3.54 -10.99 6.55
N ILE A 65 -2.67 -9.99 6.53
CA ILE A 65 -2.97 -8.63 7.00
C ILE A 65 -3.22 -7.74 5.78
N ARG A 66 -4.16 -6.78 5.92
CA ARG A 66 -4.50 -5.83 4.86
C ARG A 66 -4.65 -4.41 5.39
N ASN A 67 -4.32 -3.45 4.54
CA ASN A 67 -4.59 -2.03 4.75
C ASN A 67 -4.96 -1.37 3.42
N THR A 68 -6.14 -0.77 3.40
CA THR A 68 -6.75 -0.11 2.25
C THR A 68 -6.73 1.39 2.49
N MET A 69 -5.91 2.08 1.71
CA MET A 69 -5.89 3.54 1.72
C MET A 69 -6.87 4.12 0.69
N ILE A 70 -7.43 5.28 1.02
CA ILE A 70 -8.30 6.05 0.13
C ILE A 70 -7.67 7.44 -0.03
N TYR A 71 -7.23 7.76 -1.25
CA TYR A 71 -6.70 9.07 -1.61
C TYR A 71 -7.73 9.81 -2.47
N LEU A 72 -8.33 10.83 -1.86
CA LEU A 72 -9.38 11.65 -2.45
C LEU A 72 -8.79 12.78 -3.29
N ASP A 73 -9.59 13.26 -4.25
CA ASP A 73 -9.29 14.47 -5.03
C ASP A 73 -7.89 14.44 -5.67
N VAL A 74 -7.62 13.42 -6.50
CA VAL A 74 -6.34 13.28 -7.22
C VAL A 74 -6.04 14.58 -7.97
N LYS A 75 -4.90 15.21 -7.67
CA LYS A 75 -4.52 16.49 -8.28
C LYS A 75 -3.58 16.29 -9.46
N ARG A 76 -3.50 17.27 -10.36
CA ARG A 76 -2.45 17.31 -11.40
C ARG A 76 -1.05 17.24 -10.81
N SER A 77 -0.86 17.81 -9.63
CA SER A 77 0.41 17.76 -8.89
C SER A 77 0.75 16.38 -8.35
N SER A 78 -0.19 15.42 -8.38
CA SER A 78 0.05 14.05 -7.92
C SER A 78 0.67 13.15 -8.98
N LEU A 79 0.97 13.67 -10.17
CA LEU A 79 1.74 12.93 -11.16
C LEU A 79 3.10 12.53 -10.57
N HIS A 80 3.41 11.23 -10.63
CA HIS A 80 4.61 10.62 -10.06
C HIS A 80 4.71 10.69 -8.52
N ASP A 81 3.63 11.04 -7.81
CA ASP A 81 3.54 10.80 -6.37
C ASP A 81 3.78 9.30 -6.10
N ILE A 82 4.51 9.00 -5.03
CA ILE A 82 4.87 7.62 -4.67
C ILE A 82 4.20 7.24 -3.36
N PHE A 83 3.35 6.23 -3.45
CA PHE A 83 2.79 5.56 -2.28
C PHE A 83 3.60 4.30 -1.97
N THR A 84 4.00 4.16 -0.70
CA THR A 84 4.77 3.02 -0.21
C THR A 84 3.94 2.24 0.79
N CYS A 85 3.68 0.98 0.49
CA CYS A 85 3.21 0.03 1.47
C CYS A 85 4.42 -0.53 2.24
N GLN A 86 4.41 -0.33 3.55
CA GLN A 86 5.45 -0.78 4.47
C GLN A 86 4.93 -1.84 5.42
N ILE A 87 5.64 -2.97 5.47
CA ILE A 87 5.37 -4.10 6.37
C ILE A 87 6.51 -4.13 7.39
N SER A 88 6.21 -3.80 8.65
CA SER A 88 7.20 -3.70 9.72
C SER A 88 7.01 -4.80 10.76
N GLN A 89 8.13 -5.27 11.31
CA GLN A 89 8.19 -6.21 12.43
C GLN A 89 9.13 -5.67 13.51
N PRO A 90 9.05 -6.17 14.75
CA PRO A 90 10.03 -5.83 15.78
C PRO A 90 11.47 -6.16 15.32
N PRO A 91 12.48 -5.40 15.79
CA PRO A 91 13.88 -5.67 15.50
C PRO A 91 14.27 -7.12 15.80
N PRO A 92 15.17 -7.74 15.01
CA PRO A 92 16.09 -7.12 14.04
C PRO A 92 15.58 -7.11 12.58
N ALA A 93 14.33 -7.49 12.32
CA ALA A 93 13.82 -7.59 10.95
C ALA A 93 13.70 -6.21 10.29
N ALA A 94 14.28 -6.06 9.09
CA ALA A 94 14.09 -4.87 8.26
C ALA A 94 12.65 -4.85 7.68
N PRO A 95 12.05 -3.66 7.49
CA PRO A 95 10.74 -3.55 6.89
C PRO A 95 10.77 -3.96 5.41
N ILE A 96 9.69 -4.58 4.94
CA ILE A 96 9.46 -4.86 3.52
C ILE A 96 8.71 -3.68 2.92
N LEU A 97 9.19 -3.16 1.79
CA LEU A 97 8.60 -2.02 1.10
C LEU A 97 8.11 -2.42 -0.28
N LYS A 98 6.90 -2.02 -0.64
CA LYS A 98 6.36 -2.10 -2.00
C LYS A 98 5.84 -0.72 -2.39
N MET A 99 6.30 -0.21 -3.52
CA MET A 99 6.00 1.14 -3.98
C MET A 99 5.15 1.12 -5.24
N VAL A 100 4.34 2.16 -5.40
CA VAL A 100 3.60 2.44 -6.63
C VAL A 100 3.66 3.94 -6.92
N SER A 101 3.95 4.29 -8.17
CA SER A 101 3.92 5.66 -8.67
C SER A 101 2.58 5.96 -9.33
N LEU A 102 2.05 7.15 -9.14
CA LEU A 102 0.82 7.57 -9.80
C LEU A 102 1.10 8.04 -11.23
N GLU A 103 0.25 7.61 -12.16
CA GLU A 103 0.22 8.09 -13.53
C GLU A 103 -1.13 8.74 -13.79
N LEU A 104 -1.16 9.85 -14.54
CA LEU A 104 -2.38 10.56 -14.88
C LEU A 104 -2.74 10.35 -16.36
N LEU A 105 -4.03 10.48 -16.68
CA LEU A 105 -4.53 10.55 -18.06
C LEU A 105 -4.15 11.86 -18.76
#